data_AF-A0A816J5P4-F1
#
_entry.id   AF-A0A816J5P4-F1
#
_cell.length_a   1.000
_cell.length_b   1.000
_cell.length_c   1.000
_cell.angle_alpha   90.00
_cell.angle_beta   90.00
_cell.angle_gamma   90.00
#
_symmetry.space_group_name_H-M   'P 1'
#
loop_
_entity.id
_entity.type
_entity.pdbx_description
1 polymer ?
#
loop_
_entity_poly.entity_id
_entity_poly.type
_entity_poly.pdbx_seq_one_letter_code
_entity_poly.pdbx_strand_id
1 'polypeptide(L)'
;GNGRFHDSTNDDRGDIISPCVYGKEFSDHQEIEVEKLLKLLNKPARKSIKSEDGDIIDCVPIHSQPAFDHPLLKNHTIQMRPSFIPESTSMYTKTNPTQVWHKNGRCPENTVPIRRTKKEDILRSKIIRRVFL
;
A
#
# COMPACT_ATOMS: atom_id res chain seq x y z
N GLY A 1 46.38 31.94 -23.89
CA GLY A 1 45.40 32.95 -24.34
C GLY A 1 44.51 33.27 -23.17
N ASN A 2 44.42 34.56 -22.84
CA ASN A 2 43.48 35.16 -21.89
C ASN A 2 42.02 34.82 -22.30
N GLY A 3 41.01 34.79 -21.44
CA GLY A 3 40.93 35.37 -20.10
C GLY A 3 39.71 34.89 -19.30
N ARG A 4 39.57 35.53 -18.15
CA ARG A 4 38.58 35.35 -17.08
C ARG A 4 37.43 36.34 -17.33
N PHE A 5 36.18 35.93 -17.21
CA PHE A 5 35.06 36.85 -17.01
C PHE A 5 34.11 36.27 -15.95
N HIS A 6 34.01 36.99 -14.83
CA HIS A 6 32.93 36.88 -13.84
C HIS A 6 31.97 38.05 -14.12
N ASP A 7 30.66 37.80 -14.08
CA ASP A 7 29.64 38.77 -13.62
C ASP A 7 28.32 37.99 -13.40
N SER A 8 27.90 37.70 -12.16
CA SER A 8 26.92 38.44 -11.35
C SER A 8 25.77 39.09 -12.13
N THR A 9 24.54 38.59 -11.97
CA THR A 9 23.32 39.40 -11.81
C THR A 9 22.23 38.55 -11.19
N ASN A 10 21.82 38.88 -9.96
CA ASN A 10 20.41 38.78 -9.57
C ASN A 10 19.71 39.98 -10.22
N ASP A 11 18.72 39.78 -11.09
CA ASP A 11 17.54 40.67 -11.15
C ASP A 11 16.41 40.05 -11.97
N ASP A 12 15.20 40.36 -11.52
CA ASP A 12 13.89 40.02 -12.09
C ASP A 12 13.78 40.43 -13.57
N ARG A 13 13.40 39.49 -14.43
CA ARG A 13 12.45 39.68 -15.54
C ARG A 13 12.24 38.36 -16.31
N GLY A 14 10.99 37.88 -16.23
CA GLY A 14 10.36 36.79 -16.98
C GLY A 14 11.16 36.10 -18.08
N ASP A 15 11.57 34.86 -17.80
CA ASP A 15 11.93 33.89 -18.83
C ASP A 15 10.82 32.83 -18.94
N ILE A 16 10.28 32.70 -20.15
CA ILE A 16 9.38 31.62 -20.56
C ILE A 16 10.19 30.32 -20.54
N ILE A 17 10.16 29.62 -19.41
CA ILE A 17 10.79 28.31 -19.28
C ILE A 17 9.95 27.30 -20.08
N SER A 18 10.53 26.78 -21.16
CA SER A 18 9.94 25.76 -22.03
C SER A 18 9.51 24.50 -21.22
N PRO A 19 8.26 24.01 -21.31
CA PRO A 19 7.71 23.05 -20.33
C PRO A 19 8.20 21.61 -20.43
N CYS A 20 9.06 21.25 -21.39
CA CYS A 20 9.13 19.87 -21.84
C CYS A 20 10.24 18.99 -21.23
N VAL A 21 11.16 19.55 -20.42
CA VAL A 21 12.29 18.77 -19.88
C VAL A 21 12.08 18.35 -18.41
N TYR A 22 11.42 19.19 -17.60
CA TYR A 22 11.21 18.91 -16.16
C TYR A 22 10.03 17.96 -15.86
N GLY A 23 9.09 17.78 -16.78
CA GLY A 23 7.90 16.94 -16.56
C GLY A 23 8.19 15.44 -16.51
N LYS A 24 9.27 14.99 -17.15
CA LYS A 24 9.61 13.56 -17.25
C LYS A 24 10.31 13.04 -15.99
N GLU A 25 11.24 13.83 -15.48
CA GLU A 25 12.03 13.49 -14.28
C GLU A 25 11.15 13.40 -13.02
N PHE A 26 10.18 14.31 -12.87
CA PHE A 26 9.22 14.27 -11.75
C PHE A 26 8.26 13.06 -11.81
N SER A 27 7.89 12.62 -13.02
CA SER A 27 7.06 11.44 -13.22
C SER A 27 7.80 10.15 -12.85
N ASP A 28 9.05 10.02 -13.27
CA ASP A 28 9.88 8.83 -13.01
C ASP A 28 10.18 8.66 -11.52
N HIS A 29 10.48 9.75 -10.81
CA HIS A 29 10.67 9.73 -9.36
C HIS A 29 9.41 9.27 -8.61
N GLN A 30 8.23 9.75 -9.02
CA GLN A 30 6.97 9.32 -8.41
C GLN A 30 6.68 7.84 -8.66
N GLU A 31 7.00 7.33 -9.84
CA GLU A 31 6.83 5.91 -10.16
C GLU A 31 7.72 5.01 -9.30
N ILE A 32 9.00 5.38 -9.14
CA ILE A 32 9.95 4.65 -8.28
C ILE A 32 9.47 4.62 -6.82
N GLU A 33 8.99 5.75 -6.30
CA GLU A 33 8.43 5.82 -4.94
C GLU A 33 7.21 4.92 -4.76
N VAL A 34 6.32 4.92 -5.76
CA VAL A 34 5.10 4.09 -5.71
C VAL A 34 5.47 2.62 -5.77
N GLU A 35 6.44 2.23 -6.59
CA GLU A 35 6.90 0.84 -6.66
C GLU A 35 7.54 0.39 -5.33
N LYS A 36 8.39 1.24 -4.73
CA LYS A 36 8.96 0.97 -3.39
C LYS A 36 7.86 0.79 -2.35
N LEU A 37 6.84 1.65 -2.36
CA LEU A 37 5.73 1.56 -1.43
C LEU A 37 4.87 0.31 -1.66
N LEU A 38 4.61 -0.08 -2.91
CA LEU A 38 3.92 -1.33 -3.23
C LEU A 38 4.67 -2.55 -2.69
N LYS A 39 5.99 -2.59 -2.82
CA LYS A 39 6.83 -3.67 -2.28
C LYS A 39 6.80 -3.72 -0.75
N LEU A 40 6.69 -2.57 -0.09
CA LEU A 40 6.59 -2.50 1.36
C LEU A 40 5.23 -2.99 1.88
N LEU A 41 4.15 -2.55 1.24
CA LEU A 41 2.77 -2.84 1.66
C LEU A 41 2.35 -4.28 1.33
N ASN A 42 2.73 -4.78 0.16
CA ASN A 42 2.33 -6.11 -0.31
C ASN A 42 3.35 -7.16 0.12
N LYS A 43 2.98 -7.96 1.11
CA LYS A 43 3.80 -9.06 1.62
C LYS A 43 3.71 -10.30 0.71
N PRO A 44 4.73 -11.16 0.70
CA PRO A 44 4.69 -12.42 -0.05
C PRO A 44 3.49 -13.27 0.36
N ALA A 45 2.66 -13.62 -0.62
CA ALA A 45 1.48 -14.44 -0.42
C ALA A 45 1.82 -15.93 -0.55
N ARG A 46 1.26 -16.76 0.33
CA ARG A 46 1.27 -18.23 0.15
C ARG A 46 0.27 -18.70 -0.90
N LYS A 47 -0.82 -17.95 -1.04
CA LYS A 47 -1.90 -18.18 -2.00
C LYS A 47 -2.56 -16.84 -2.30
N SER A 48 -2.96 -16.63 -3.55
CA SER A 48 -3.78 -15.49 -3.93
C SER A 48 -5.15 -15.98 -4.40
N ILE A 49 -6.21 -15.28 -3.99
CA ILE A 49 -7.58 -15.54 -4.40
C ILE A 49 -8.05 -14.32 -5.18
N LYS A 50 -8.36 -14.51 -6.46
CA LYS A 50 -8.93 -13.44 -7.29
C LYS A 50 -10.45 -13.49 -7.14
N SER A 51 -11.05 -12.36 -6.83
CA SER A 51 -12.48 -12.16 -6.71
C SER A 51 -13.11 -11.75 -8.05
N GLU A 52 -14.42 -11.93 -8.18
CA GLU A 52 -15.19 -11.58 -9.40
C GLU A 52 -15.15 -10.06 -9.68
N ASP A 53 -15.05 -9.24 -8.63
CA ASP A 53 -14.93 -7.78 -8.69
C ASP A 53 -13.52 -7.28 -9.06
N GLY A 54 -12.55 -8.18 -9.27
CA GLY A 54 -11.18 -7.83 -9.63
C GLY A 54 -10.27 -7.53 -8.44
N ASP A 55 -10.74 -7.70 -7.21
CA ASP A 55 -9.90 -7.70 -6.02
C ASP A 55 -9.03 -8.97 -5.97
N ILE A 56 -7.82 -8.81 -5.45
CA ILE A 56 -6.91 -9.93 -5.18
C ILE A 56 -6.67 -9.97 -3.69
N ILE A 57 -7.03 -11.11 -3.08
CA ILE A 57 -6.81 -11.39 -1.67
C ILE A 57 -5.58 -12.28 -1.54
N ASP A 58 -4.55 -11.76 -0.90
CA ASP A 58 -3.33 -12.48 -0.59
C ASP A 58 -3.41 -13.11 0.79
N CYS A 59 -3.23 -14.42 0.83
CA CYS A 59 -3.11 -15.18 2.06
C CYS A 59 -1.66 -15.07 2.56
N VAL A 60 -1.44 -14.16 3.50
CA VAL A 60 -0.12 -13.86 4.06
C VAL A 60 0.06 -14.64 5.36
N PRO A 61 1.25 -15.25 5.62
CA PRO A 61 1.51 -15.88 6.91
C PRO A 61 1.23 -14.93 8.07
N ILE A 62 0.61 -15.43 9.15
CA ILE A 62 0.17 -14.56 10.26
C ILE A 62 1.34 -13.71 10.79
N HIS A 63 2.52 -14.29 10.98
CA HIS A 63 3.70 -13.59 11.48
C HIS A 63 4.36 -12.62 10.49
N SER A 64 3.87 -12.57 9.25
CA SER A 64 4.39 -11.72 8.18
C SER A 64 3.42 -10.61 7.78
N GLN A 65 2.37 -10.37 8.59
CA GLN A 65 1.45 -9.27 8.34
C GLN A 65 2.16 -7.90 8.41
N PRO A 66 1.71 -6.90 7.63
CA PRO A 66 2.33 -5.57 7.61
C PRO A 66 2.45 -4.89 8.99
N ALA A 67 1.53 -5.16 9.92
CA ALA A 67 1.58 -4.59 11.26
C ALA A 67 2.87 -4.93 12.03
N PHE A 68 3.49 -6.08 11.76
CA PHE A 68 4.73 -6.50 12.43
C PHE A 68 5.99 -5.85 11.88
N ASP A 69 5.90 -5.04 10.82
CA ASP A 69 7.00 -4.16 10.41
C ASP A 69 7.22 -3.02 11.41
N HIS A 70 6.22 -2.71 12.24
CA HIS A 70 6.36 -1.70 13.28
C HIS A 70 7.27 -2.22 14.40
N PRO A 71 8.33 -1.48 14.79
CA PRO A 71 9.31 -1.94 15.78
C PRO A 71 8.69 -2.43 17.10
N LEU A 72 7.63 -1.76 17.56
CA LEU A 72 6.92 -2.10 18.80
C LEU A 72 6.18 -3.45 18.75
N LEU A 73 5.92 -3.98 17.54
CA LEU A 73 5.14 -5.21 17.35
C LEU A 73 5.98 -6.39 16.85
N LYS A 74 7.27 -6.18 16.55
CA LYS A 74 8.15 -7.18 15.94
C LYS A 74 8.23 -8.50 16.72
N ASN A 75 8.17 -8.43 18.05
CA ASN A 75 8.26 -9.58 18.96
C ASN A 75 6.93 -9.87 19.68
N HIS A 76 5.82 -9.38 19.14
CA HIS A 76 4.51 -9.57 19.75
C HIS A 76 4.06 -11.03 19.63
N THR A 77 3.74 -11.66 20.77
CA THR A 77 3.12 -13.00 20.80
C THR A 77 1.66 -12.90 20.40
N ILE A 78 1.31 -13.56 19.30
CA ILE A 78 -0.05 -13.52 18.75
C ILE A 78 -0.96 -14.42 19.58
N GLN A 79 -2.00 -13.82 20.18
CA GLN A 79 -3.05 -14.57 20.85
C GLN A 79 -4.08 -15.04 19.81
N MET A 80 -4.03 -16.32 19.44
CA MET A 80 -4.93 -16.91 18.44
C MET A 80 -6.36 -17.10 18.96
N ARG A 81 -6.52 -17.29 20.26
CA ARG A 81 -7.81 -17.43 20.94
C ARG A 81 -7.89 -16.37 22.04
N PRO A 82 -9.03 -15.67 22.18
CA PRO A 82 -9.22 -14.74 23.28
C PRO A 82 -9.20 -15.49 24.62
N SER A 83 -8.71 -14.82 25.67
CA SER A 83 -8.64 -15.36 27.03
C SER A 83 -10.01 -15.58 27.67
N PHE A 84 -11.04 -14.89 27.17
CA PHE A 84 -12.42 -15.02 27.62
C PHE A 84 -13.35 -15.07 26.40
N ILE A 85 -14.22 -16.07 26.38
CA ILE A 85 -15.31 -16.16 25.41
C ILE A 85 -16.59 -15.94 26.19
N PRO A 86 -17.29 -14.80 26.03
CA PRO A 86 -18.57 -14.61 26.68
C PRO A 86 -19.56 -15.67 26.19
N GLU A 87 -20.36 -16.20 27.11
CA GLU A 87 -21.39 -17.20 26.83
C GLU A 87 -22.50 -16.55 26.01
N SER A 88 -22.45 -16.68 24.68
CA SER A 88 -23.50 -16.20 23.79
C SER A 88 -24.48 -17.33 23.50
N THR A 89 -25.77 -17.12 23.79
CA THR A 89 -26.87 -17.96 23.29
C THR A 89 -26.73 -18.12 21.78
N SER A 90 -26.35 -19.31 21.33
CA SER A 90 -25.92 -19.57 19.96
C SER A 90 -27.08 -19.52 18.97
N MET A 91 -27.39 -18.33 18.44
CA MET A 91 -28.10 -18.18 17.18
C MET A 91 -27.09 -17.84 16.07
N TYR A 92 -26.05 -18.68 15.91
CA TYR A 92 -25.20 -18.61 14.72
C TYR A 92 -25.93 -19.30 13.57
N THR A 93 -26.92 -18.60 13.00
CA THR A 93 -27.36 -18.95 11.65
C THR A 93 -26.15 -18.79 10.74
N LYS A 94 -25.86 -19.79 9.91
CA LYS A 94 -24.79 -19.70 8.90
C LYS A 94 -25.17 -18.57 7.93
N THR A 95 -24.76 -17.34 8.25
CA THR A 95 -24.93 -16.21 7.36
C THR A 95 -24.08 -16.45 6.13
N ASN A 96 -24.70 -16.34 4.95
CA ASN A 96 -24.01 -16.41 3.67
C ASN A 96 -22.74 -15.53 3.68
N PRO A 97 -21.68 -15.92 2.95
CA PRO A 97 -20.42 -15.16 2.94
C PRO A 97 -20.70 -13.69 2.60
N THR A 98 -20.36 -12.79 3.53
CA THR A 98 -20.65 -11.35 3.43
C THR A 98 -19.79 -10.61 2.41
N GLN A 99 -18.75 -11.26 1.89
CA GLN A 99 -17.80 -10.69 0.92
C GLN A 99 -17.66 -11.58 -0.31
N VAL A 100 -17.60 -10.97 -1.49
CA VAL A 100 -17.64 -11.64 -2.81
C VAL A 100 -16.50 -12.66 -2.98
N TRP A 101 -15.30 -12.32 -2.52
CA TRP A 101 -14.10 -13.15 -2.71
C TRP A 101 -14.19 -14.54 -2.04
N HIS A 102 -15.04 -14.70 -1.01
CA HIS A 102 -15.23 -15.99 -0.34
C HIS A 102 -15.84 -17.07 -1.26
N LYS A 103 -16.53 -16.67 -2.33
CA LYS A 103 -17.02 -17.61 -3.36
C LYS A 103 -15.88 -18.38 -4.03
N ASN A 104 -14.70 -17.77 -4.10
CA ASN A 104 -13.55 -18.29 -4.83
C ASN A 104 -12.58 -19.06 -3.93
N GLY A 105 -12.98 -19.29 -2.66
CA GLY A 105 -12.30 -20.15 -1.72
C GLY A 105 -11.90 -19.44 -0.43
N ARG A 106 -11.00 -20.08 0.32
CA ARG A 106 -10.52 -19.62 1.63
C ARG A 106 -9.00 -19.65 1.67
N CYS A 107 -8.45 -18.84 2.57
CA CYS A 107 -7.04 -18.90 2.92
C CYS A 107 -6.74 -20.15 3.76
N PRO A 108 -5.55 -20.77 3.58
CA PRO A 108 -5.13 -21.89 4.39
C PRO A 108 -4.93 -21.48 5.86
N GLU A 109 -4.88 -22.47 6.75
CA GLU A 109 -4.56 -22.24 8.15
C GLU A 109 -3.21 -21.52 8.31
N ASN A 110 -3.06 -20.79 9.42
CA ASN A 110 -1.88 -19.98 9.73
C ASN A 110 -1.58 -18.88 8.69
N THR A 111 -2.60 -18.42 7.98
CA THR A 111 -2.54 -17.23 7.12
C THR A 111 -3.72 -16.29 7.37
N VAL A 112 -3.52 -15.01 7.08
CA VAL A 112 -4.55 -13.98 7.09
C VAL A 112 -4.86 -13.51 5.67
N PRO A 113 -6.14 -13.32 5.30
CA PRO A 113 -6.52 -12.70 4.03
C PRO A 113 -6.23 -11.20 4.08
N ILE A 114 -5.42 -10.70 3.15
CA ILE A 114 -5.10 -9.27 3.01
C ILE A 114 -5.42 -8.84 1.57
N ARG A 115 -6.20 -7.77 1.38
CA ARG A 115 -6.43 -7.22 0.03
C ARG A 115 -5.14 -6.58 -0.49
N ARG A 116 -4.69 -7.01 -1.68
CA ARG A 116 -3.50 -6.46 -2.34
C ARG A 116 -3.70 -4.98 -2.64
N THR A 117 -2.70 -4.17 -2.27
CA THR A 117 -2.66 -2.75 -2.63
C THR A 117 -2.17 -2.61 -4.07
N LYS A 118 -2.89 -1.86 -4.89
CA LYS A 118 -2.52 -1.60 -6.29
C LYS A 118 -1.96 -0.18 -6.46
N LYS A 119 -1.36 0.12 -7.62
CA LYS A 119 -0.72 1.43 -7.90
C LYS A 119 -1.72 2.57 -7.77
N GLU A 120 -2.91 2.37 -8.32
CA GLU A 120 -4.07 3.24 -8.28
C GLU A 120 -4.55 3.54 -6.86
N ASP A 121 -4.45 2.59 -5.91
CA ASP A 121 -4.80 2.82 -4.51
C ASP A 121 -3.86 3.85 -3.88
N ILE A 122 -2.56 3.72 -4.13
CA ILE A 122 -1.54 4.65 -3.64
C ILE A 122 -1.71 6.02 -4.26
N LEU A 123 -1.89 6.10 -5.59
CA LEU A 123 -2.06 7.37 -6.28
C LEU A 123 -3.30 8.11 -5.80
N ARG A 124 -4.43 7.39 -5.62
CA ARG A 124 -5.66 7.95 -5.06
C ARG A 124 -5.44 8.46 -3.63
N SER A 125 -4.75 7.72 -2.77
CA SER A 125 -4.44 8.17 -1.40
C SER A 125 -3.51 9.39 -1.37
N LYS A 126 -2.52 9.47 -2.27
CA LYS A 126 -1.64 10.66 -2.41
C LYS A 126 -2.42 11.88 -2.89
N ILE A 127 -3.34 11.70 -3.84
CA ILE A 127 -4.23 12.78 -4.31
C ILE A 127 -5.13 13.26 -3.16
N ILE A 128 -5.76 12.35 -2.41
CA ILE A 128 -6.59 12.71 -1.25
C ILE A 128 -5.77 13.49 -0.20
N ARG A 129 -4.54 13.07 0.10
CA ARG A 129 -3.66 13.84 1.01
C ARG A 129 -3.35 15.26 0.52
N ARG A 130 -3.31 15.50 -0.79
CA ARG A 130 -3.05 16.83 -1.37
C ARG A 130 -4.29 17.71 -1.52
N VAL A 131 -5.48 17.12 -1.56
CA VAL A 131 -6.76 17.86 -1.70
C VAL A 131 -7.31 18.32 -0.35
N PHE A 132 -6.97 17.60 0.73
CA PHE A 132 -7.52 17.83 2.07
C PHE A 132 -6.51 18.40 3.09
N LEU A 133 -5.31 18.81 2.64
CA LEU A 133 -4.31 19.56 3.42
C LEU A 133 -3.93 20.82 2.64
#